data_AF-A0A9W4RK76-F1
#
_entry.id   AF-A0A9W4RK76-F1
#
_cell.length_a   1.000
_cell.length_b   1.000
_cell.length_c   1.000
_cell.angle_alpha   90.00
_cell.angle_beta   90.00
_cell.angle_gamma   90.00
#
_symmetry.space_group_name_H-M   'P 1'
#
loop_
_entity.id
_entity.type
_entity.pdbx_description
1 polymer ?
#
loop_
_entity_poly.entity_id
_entity_poly.type
_entity_poly.pdbx_seq_one_letter_code
_entity_poly.pdbx_strand_id
1 'polypeptide(L)'
;MLHVAFFILGSLLLAQVQAWRHASKSELDEALRTHGLSITYPRTSISAFVSRSLRPVISSLGLENVTDFAYTDSVVFILRLTDRDAGRGLYKRFHDLASDNAHRYSFGVISRDPEDGPSSLDCFNNLDDVTLSTTDFFSHIFSLDDFLASCATRLVTEMTHRNKADLIESEVNVLYFFDFNLDRREQFALHIKETARKYAQRLRFVAVDPPAFPDMPSRIGLQWKFPAIALQNKNAGLTYHSEQSESITPGFVENFLRSVASGKVQPASQKHVEAEPTDGAEAIPVEKGDHRQKVMHDEL
;
A
#
# COMPACT_ATOMS: atom_id res chain seq x y z
N MET A 1 -22.36 -14.68 -46.58
CA MET A 1 -22.88 -14.78 -45.19
C MET A 1 -21.91 -14.28 -44.11
N LEU A 2 -20.59 -14.22 -44.34
CA LEU A 2 -19.62 -13.72 -43.33
C LEU A 2 -19.62 -12.19 -43.11
N HIS A 3 -20.08 -11.40 -44.09
CA HIS A 3 -20.09 -9.92 -43.99
C HIS A 3 -21.24 -9.35 -43.15
N VAL A 4 -22.30 -10.13 -42.87
CA VAL A 4 -23.47 -9.66 -42.08
C VAL A 4 -23.22 -9.86 -40.57
N ALA A 5 -22.41 -10.84 -40.17
CA ALA A 5 -22.10 -11.11 -38.78
C ALA A 5 -21.20 -10.04 -38.13
N PHE A 6 -20.26 -9.47 -38.90
CA PHE A 6 -19.37 -8.42 -38.40
C PHE A 6 -20.08 -7.08 -38.16
N PHE A 7 -21.09 -6.75 -38.97
CA PHE A 7 -21.89 -5.54 -38.79
C PHE A 7 -22.81 -5.62 -37.56
N ILE A 8 -23.33 -6.81 -37.23
CA ILE A 8 -24.22 -7.00 -36.06
C ILE A 8 -23.42 -7.01 -34.75
N LEU A 9 -22.22 -7.60 -34.70
CA LEU A 9 -21.38 -7.54 -33.50
C LEU A 9 -20.83 -6.13 -33.24
N GLY A 10 -20.45 -5.39 -34.29
CA GLY A 10 -19.94 -4.02 -34.15
C GLY A 10 -20.99 -3.04 -33.66
N SER A 11 -22.25 -3.20 -34.10
CA SER A 11 -23.37 -2.36 -33.66
C SER A 11 -23.90 -2.74 -32.27
N LEU A 12 -23.82 -4.01 -31.86
CA LEU A 12 -24.11 -4.41 -30.47
C LEU A 12 -23.08 -3.83 -29.49
N LEU A 13 -21.79 -3.85 -29.84
CA LEU A 13 -20.74 -3.31 -28.96
C LEU A 13 -20.85 -1.78 -28.84
N LEU A 14 -21.18 -1.08 -29.93
CA LEU A 14 -21.38 0.38 -29.90
C LEU A 14 -22.64 0.78 -29.12
N ALA A 15 -23.74 0.02 -29.26
CA ALA A 15 -24.98 0.25 -28.53
C ALA A 15 -24.81 -0.03 -27.03
N GLN A 16 -24.04 -1.06 -26.67
CA GLN A 16 -23.68 -1.28 -25.27
C GLN A 16 -22.85 -0.10 -24.75
N VAL A 17 -21.73 0.28 -25.41
CA VAL A 17 -20.87 1.40 -24.97
C VAL A 17 -21.63 2.73 -24.84
N GLN A 18 -22.63 2.99 -25.68
CA GLN A 18 -23.50 4.18 -25.55
C GLN A 18 -24.48 4.08 -24.36
N ALA A 19 -25.00 2.89 -24.03
CA ALA A 19 -25.82 2.68 -22.83
C ALA A 19 -25.03 2.92 -21.53
N TRP A 20 -23.74 2.55 -21.50
CA TRP A 20 -22.85 2.79 -20.34
C TRP A 20 -22.50 4.27 -20.12
N ARG A 21 -22.65 5.15 -21.13
CA ARG A 21 -22.39 6.59 -20.99
C ARG A 21 -23.47 7.35 -20.21
N HIS A 22 -24.66 6.78 -20.08
CA HIS A 22 -25.81 7.38 -19.41
C HIS A 22 -26.35 6.57 -18.23
N ALA A 23 -25.73 5.42 -17.95
CA ALA A 23 -26.10 4.60 -16.80
C ALA A 23 -25.83 5.34 -15.49
N SER A 24 -26.85 5.40 -14.65
CA SER A 24 -26.75 5.91 -13.28
C SER A 24 -25.87 4.98 -12.44
N LYS A 25 -25.30 5.53 -11.36
CA LYS A 25 -24.43 4.78 -10.44
C LYS A 25 -25.06 3.47 -9.94
N SER A 26 -26.37 3.48 -9.67
CA SER A 26 -27.11 2.29 -9.22
C SER A 26 -27.25 1.21 -10.29
N GLU A 27 -27.34 1.57 -11.56
CA GLU A 27 -27.45 0.61 -12.66
C GLU A 27 -26.11 -0.05 -12.96
N LEU A 28 -25.01 0.70 -12.80
CA LEU A 28 -23.66 0.17 -12.87
C LEU A 28 -23.37 -0.80 -11.71
N ASP A 29 -23.78 -0.44 -10.49
CA ASP A 29 -23.61 -1.27 -9.30
C ASP A 29 -24.43 -2.59 -9.40
N GLU A 30 -25.63 -2.55 -9.96
CA GLU A 30 -26.47 -3.75 -10.16
C GLU A 30 -25.94 -4.65 -11.28
N ALA A 31 -25.45 -4.09 -12.39
CA ALA A 31 -24.80 -4.85 -13.45
C ALA A 31 -23.55 -5.59 -12.95
N LEU A 32 -22.75 -4.96 -12.08
CA LEU A 32 -21.58 -5.60 -11.47
C LEU A 32 -21.96 -6.74 -10.50
N ARG A 33 -23.07 -6.59 -9.77
CA ARG A 33 -23.62 -7.65 -8.89
C ARG A 33 -24.12 -8.86 -9.67
N THR A 34 -24.85 -8.65 -10.76
CA THR A 34 -25.43 -9.74 -11.57
C THR A 34 -24.39 -10.64 -12.23
N HIS A 35 -23.17 -10.14 -12.45
CA HIS A 35 -22.05 -10.91 -12.98
C HIS A 35 -21.15 -11.57 -11.91
N GLY A 36 -21.56 -11.58 -10.64
CA GLY A 36 -20.82 -12.27 -9.57
C GLY A 36 -19.48 -11.61 -9.19
N LEU A 37 -19.19 -10.43 -9.75
CA LEU A 37 -18.05 -9.60 -9.38
C LEU A 37 -18.46 -8.73 -8.19
N SER A 38 -18.70 -9.35 -7.03
CA SER A 38 -18.70 -8.62 -5.76
C SER A 38 -17.26 -8.34 -5.35
N ILE A 39 -16.55 -7.57 -6.17
CA ILE A 39 -15.26 -7.01 -5.80
C ILE A 39 -15.60 -5.66 -5.17
N THR A 40 -15.62 -5.63 -3.84
CA THR A 40 -15.41 -4.38 -3.11
C THR A 40 -14.00 -3.93 -3.45
N TYR A 41 -13.84 -3.32 -4.63
CA TYR A 41 -12.58 -2.69 -4.98
C TYR A 41 -12.30 -1.66 -3.88
N PRO A 42 -11.11 -1.68 -3.24
CA PRO A 42 -10.72 -0.55 -2.44
C PRO A 42 -10.78 0.68 -3.33
N ARG A 43 -11.25 1.79 -2.77
CA ARG A 43 -11.49 3.05 -3.50
C ARG A 43 -10.16 3.76 -3.80
N THR A 44 -9.16 3.00 -4.22
CA THR A 44 -7.86 3.42 -4.77
C THR A 44 -7.85 3.35 -6.30
N SER A 45 -8.98 2.98 -6.91
CA SER A 45 -9.18 2.92 -8.35
C SER A 45 -9.18 4.31 -9.03
N ILE A 46 -9.04 4.31 -10.36
CA ILE A 46 -9.19 5.51 -11.21
C ILE A 46 -10.55 6.19 -10.97
N SER A 47 -11.62 5.42 -10.74
CA SER A 47 -12.94 6.00 -10.47
C SER A 47 -12.98 6.81 -9.17
N ALA A 48 -12.25 6.40 -8.14
CA ALA A 48 -12.14 7.15 -6.90
C ALA A 48 -11.34 8.44 -7.10
N PHE A 49 -10.24 8.38 -7.86
CA PHE A 49 -9.47 9.58 -8.25
C PHE A 49 -10.35 10.58 -9.02
N VAL A 50 -11.05 10.13 -10.06
CA VAL A 50 -11.96 10.99 -10.84
C VAL A 50 -13.05 11.57 -9.95
N SER A 51 -13.64 10.76 -9.05
CA SER A 51 -14.65 11.25 -8.11
C SER A 51 -14.13 12.35 -7.19
N ARG A 52 -12.87 12.27 -6.73
CA ARG A 52 -12.23 13.36 -5.95
C ARG A 52 -12.02 14.60 -6.80
N SER A 53 -11.51 14.44 -8.03
CA SER A 53 -11.26 15.56 -8.95
C SER A 53 -12.51 16.36 -9.32
N LEU A 54 -13.69 15.75 -9.21
CA LEU A 54 -14.98 16.41 -9.45
C LEU A 54 -15.52 17.19 -8.24
N ARG A 55 -14.92 17.04 -7.06
CA ARG A 55 -15.30 17.75 -5.83
C ARG A 55 -14.42 18.99 -5.61
N PRO A 56 -14.92 20.00 -4.87
CA PRO A 56 -14.05 21.05 -4.36
C PRO A 56 -12.99 20.43 -3.43
N VAL A 57 -11.82 21.08 -3.33
CA VAL A 57 -10.70 20.65 -2.48
C VAL A 57 -11.16 20.41 -1.03
N ILE A 58 -11.99 21.30 -0.51
CA ILE A 58 -12.72 21.13 0.74
C ILE A 58 -14.22 21.22 0.46
N SER A 59 -14.96 20.19 0.83
CA SER A 59 -16.43 20.19 0.77
C SER A 59 -17.01 20.90 2.00
N SER A 60 -17.94 21.84 1.79
CA SER A 60 -18.71 22.42 2.89
C SER A 60 -19.80 21.43 3.32
N LEU A 61 -19.84 21.11 4.61
CA LEU A 61 -20.73 20.10 5.18
C LEU A 61 -21.77 20.73 6.12
N GLY A 62 -22.91 20.04 6.23
CA GLY A 62 -23.98 20.32 7.18
C GLY A 62 -24.23 19.11 8.08
N LEU A 63 -25.07 19.28 9.10
CA LEU A 63 -25.41 18.20 10.05
C LEU A 63 -26.07 17.01 9.34
N GLU A 64 -26.75 17.27 8.23
CA GLU A 64 -27.46 16.29 7.41
C GLU A 64 -26.54 15.41 6.55
N ASN A 65 -25.33 15.87 6.22
CA ASN A 65 -24.45 15.17 5.27
C ASN A 65 -23.08 14.76 5.86
N VAL A 66 -22.72 15.26 7.05
CA VAL A 66 -21.42 15.01 7.67
C VAL A 66 -21.16 13.51 7.91
N THR A 67 -22.19 12.77 8.31
CA THR A 67 -22.10 11.32 8.56
C THR A 67 -21.85 10.55 7.26
N ASP A 68 -22.60 10.86 6.20
CA ASP A 68 -22.44 10.21 4.90
C ASP A 68 -21.10 10.56 4.27
N PHE A 69 -20.65 11.81 4.45
CA PHE A 69 -19.36 12.28 3.92
C PHE A 69 -18.19 11.46 4.46
N ALA A 70 -18.22 11.06 5.73
CA ALA A 70 -17.18 10.23 6.36
C ALA A 70 -16.90 8.91 5.62
N TYR A 71 -17.86 8.39 4.85
CA TYR A 71 -17.77 7.13 4.12
C TYR A 71 -17.69 7.30 2.59
N THR A 72 -17.52 8.54 2.10
CA THR A 72 -17.46 8.82 0.65
C THR A 72 -16.18 8.29 -0.01
N ASP A 73 -15.12 8.08 0.75
CA ASP A 73 -13.79 7.72 0.26
C ASP A 73 -13.07 6.74 1.19
N SER A 74 -11.93 6.21 0.75
CA SER A 74 -11.05 5.35 1.53
C SER A 74 -10.53 6.02 2.80
N VAL A 75 -10.13 7.29 2.71
CA VAL A 75 -9.71 8.10 3.84
C VAL A 75 -10.34 9.48 3.73
N VAL A 76 -11.02 9.91 4.78
CA VAL A 76 -11.77 11.17 4.83
C VAL A 76 -11.35 11.96 6.06
N PHE A 77 -11.13 13.27 5.87
CA PHE A 77 -10.83 14.22 6.94
C PHE A 77 -11.96 15.23 7.06
N ILE A 78 -12.49 15.42 8.28
CA ILE A 78 -13.57 16.36 8.56
C ILE A 78 -13.11 17.34 9.64
N LEU A 79 -12.92 18.60 9.25
CA LEU A 79 -12.63 19.68 10.18
C LEU A 79 -13.93 20.24 10.74
N ARG A 80 -14.14 20.10 12.05
CA ARG A 80 -15.16 20.83 12.80
C ARG A 80 -14.54 22.12 13.30
N LEU A 81 -14.94 23.23 12.71
CA LEU A 81 -14.27 24.52 12.89
C LEU A 81 -15.11 25.49 13.71
N THR A 82 -14.52 26.04 14.76
CA THR A 82 -15.10 27.19 15.49
C THR A 82 -14.56 28.51 14.93
N ASP A 83 -15.32 29.60 15.04
CA ASP A 83 -14.92 30.94 14.57
C ASP A 83 -13.63 31.43 15.23
N ARG A 84 -13.39 31.05 16.49
CA ARG A 84 -12.17 31.38 17.24
C ARG A 84 -10.92 30.89 16.52
N ASP A 85 -10.88 29.60 16.14
CA ASP A 85 -9.71 29.03 15.47
C ASP A 85 -9.67 29.34 13.98
N ALA A 86 -10.84 29.62 13.36
CA ALA A 86 -10.90 30.20 12.02
C ALA A 86 -10.12 31.53 11.97
N GLY A 87 -10.36 32.42 12.94
CA GLY A 87 -9.62 33.69 13.10
C GLY A 87 -8.12 33.53 13.38
N ARG A 88 -7.69 32.35 13.85
CA ARG A 88 -6.28 31.99 14.06
C ARG A 88 -5.62 31.34 12.82
N GLY A 89 -6.33 31.25 11.71
CA GLY A 89 -5.83 30.72 10.44
C GLY A 89 -5.89 29.19 10.31
N LEU A 90 -6.63 28.48 11.18
CA LEU A 90 -6.75 27.02 11.10
C LEU A 90 -7.32 26.57 9.75
N TYR A 91 -8.36 27.26 9.25
CA TYR A 91 -8.96 26.94 7.96
C TYR A 91 -7.95 27.01 6.82
N LYS A 92 -7.12 28.06 6.79
CA LYS A 92 -6.08 28.20 5.76
C LYS A 92 -5.08 27.05 5.80
N ARG A 93 -4.58 26.70 6.99
CA ARG A 93 -3.64 25.56 7.15
C ARG A 93 -4.27 24.24 6.71
N PHE A 94 -5.53 24.03 7.05
CA PHE A 94 -6.27 22.85 6.61
C PHE A 94 -6.51 22.84 5.09
N HIS A 95 -6.80 23.99 4.49
CA HIS A 95 -6.92 24.13 3.04
C HIS A 95 -5.61 23.84 2.30
N ASP A 96 -4.50 24.34 2.79
CA ASP A 96 -3.17 24.09 2.21
C ASP A 96 -2.87 22.57 2.26
N LEU A 97 -3.06 21.93 3.43
CA LEU A 97 -2.95 20.47 3.60
C LEU A 97 -3.85 19.68 2.64
N ALA A 98 -5.12 20.10 2.53
CA ALA A 98 -6.11 19.47 1.67
C ALA A 98 -5.73 19.61 0.18
N SER A 99 -5.21 20.77 -0.23
CA SER A 99 -4.79 21.02 -1.61
C SER A 99 -3.68 20.06 -2.03
N ASP A 100 -2.70 19.85 -1.15
CA ASP A 100 -1.57 18.95 -1.41
C ASP A 100 -1.99 17.47 -1.47
N ASN A 101 -3.09 17.11 -0.80
CA ASN A 101 -3.51 15.72 -0.60
C ASN A 101 -4.85 15.35 -1.26
N ALA A 102 -5.52 16.28 -1.96
CA ALA A 102 -6.85 16.08 -2.56
C ALA A 102 -6.90 14.94 -3.60
N HIS A 103 -5.75 14.61 -4.20
CA HIS A 103 -5.64 13.49 -5.12
C HIS A 103 -5.75 12.12 -4.42
N ARG A 104 -5.49 12.08 -3.10
CA ARG A 104 -5.45 10.85 -2.29
C ARG A 104 -6.64 10.71 -1.36
N TYR A 105 -7.08 11.80 -0.75
CA TYR A 105 -8.06 11.80 0.33
C TYR A 105 -9.16 12.83 0.07
N SER A 106 -10.27 12.69 0.78
CA SER A 106 -11.37 13.66 0.72
C SER A 106 -11.40 14.52 1.98
N PHE A 107 -11.62 15.82 1.82
CA PHE A 107 -11.61 16.79 2.90
C PHE A 107 -12.95 17.52 2.98
N GLY A 108 -13.46 17.67 4.19
CA GLY A 108 -14.69 18.38 4.49
C GLY A 108 -14.53 19.33 5.66
N VAL A 109 -15.37 20.36 5.72
CA VAL A 109 -15.43 21.30 6.83
C VAL A 109 -16.88 21.51 7.25
N ILE A 110 -17.11 21.56 8.56
CA ILE A 110 -18.40 21.91 9.15
C ILE A 110 -18.18 22.95 10.25
N SER A 111 -19.01 23.99 10.28
CA SER A 111 -18.99 24.95 11.37
C SER A 111 -19.47 24.29 12.67
N ARG A 112 -18.80 24.61 13.77
CA ARG A 112 -19.13 24.10 15.11
C ARG A 112 -19.36 25.28 16.04
N ASP A 113 -20.45 25.21 16.81
CA ASP A 113 -20.69 26.16 17.89
C ASP A 113 -19.63 25.96 19.00
N PRO A 114 -18.96 27.02 19.48
CA PRO A 114 -18.07 26.91 20.63
C PRO A 114 -18.70 26.29 21.89
N GLU A 115 -20.03 26.37 22.05
CA GLU A 115 -20.76 25.73 23.16
C GLU A 115 -20.77 24.20 23.03
N ASP A 116 -20.77 23.67 21.80
CA ASP A 116 -20.72 22.23 21.55
C ASP A 116 -19.31 21.65 21.77
N GLY A 117 -18.28 22.50 21.78
CA GLY A 117 -16.90 22.12 22.08
C GLY A 117 -15.86 22.81 21.19
N PRO A 118 -14.56 22.52 21.39
CA PRO A 118 -13.48 23.12 20.61
C PRO A 118 -13.50 22.63 19.16
N SER A 119 -12.72 23.30 18.30
CA SER A 119 -12.46 22.78 16.96
C SER A 119 -11.83 21.39 17.05
N SER A 120 -12.24 20.47 16.17
CA SER A 120 -11.70 19.10 16.08
C SER A 120 -11.42 18.75 14.62
N LEU A 121 -10.40 17.94 14.37
CA LEU A 121 -10.20 17.30 13.07
C LEU A 121 -10.40 15.80 13.24
N ASP A 122 -11.48 15.31 12.64
CA ASP A 122 -11.79 13.88 12.62
C ASP A 122 -11.20 13.26 11.35
N CYS A 123 -10.67 12.06 11.46
CA CYS A 123 -10.23 11.27 10.33
C CYS A 123 -10.86 9.88 10.35
N PHE A 124 -11.35 9.46 9.20
CA PHE A 124 -11.97 8.17 8.94
C PHE A 124 -11.14 7.45 7.88
N ASN A 125 -10.28 6.52 8.31
CA ASN A 125 -9.62 5.58 7.43
C ASN A 125 -10.49 4.33 7.33
N ASN A 126 -11.38 4.35 6.33
CA ASN A 126 -12.34 3.29 6.03
C ASN A 126 -11.67 2.04 5.43
N LEU A 127 -10.41 2.16 4.98
CA LEU A 127 -9.66 0.99 4.52
C LEU A 127 -9.24 0.10 5.69
N ASP A 128 -8.88 0.68 6.84
CA ASP A 128 -8.32 -0.05 8.00
C ASP A 128 -9.21 -0.01 9.24
N ASP A 129 -10.42 0.53 9.10
CA ASP A 129 -11.41 0.71 10.19
C ASP A 129 -10.82 1.52 11.36
N VAL A 130 -10.06 2.56 11.03
CA VAL A 130 -9.43 3.47 11.98
C VAL A 130 -10.15 4.81 11.97
N THR A 131 -10.58 5.26 13.15
CA THR A 131 -11.11 6.61 13.35
C THR A 131 -10.25 7.32 14.40
N LEU A 132 -9.72 8.48 14.05
CA LEU A 132 -8.93 9.32 14.95
C LEU A 132 -9.55 10.72 15.03
N SER A 133 -9.36 11.40 16.15
CA SER A 133 -9.73 12.80 16.31
C SER A 133 -8.62 13.54 17.03
N THR A 134 -8.36 14.79 16.63
CA THR A 134 -7.42 15.68 17.32
C THR A 134 -8.01 17.07 17.50
N THR A 135 -7.64 17.70 18.60
CA THR A 135 -7.86 19.12 18.89
C THR A 135 -6.54 19.90 18.94
N ASP A 136 -5.41 19.21 18.79
CA ASP A 136 -4.08 19.79 18.88
C ASP A 136 -3.56 20.20 17.49
N PHE A 137 -3.96 21.39 17.05
CA PHE A 137 -3.57 21.92 15.74
C PHE A 137 -2.33 22.80 15.78
N PHE A 138 -1.98 23.31 16.96
CA PHE A 138 -1.05 24.43 17.12
C PHE A 138 0.14 24.10 18.03
N SER A 139 0.30 22.84 18.48
CA SER A 139 1.48 22.44 19.24
C SER A 139 2.78 22.67 18.47
N HIS A 140 2.78 22.44 17.16
CA HIS A 140 3.89 22.77 16.27
C HIS A 140 3.43 23.00 14.81
N ILE A 141 4.38 23.33 13.94
CA ILE A 141 4.09 23.70 12.55
C ILE A 141 3.50 22.53 11.73
N PHE A 142 3.93 21.30 12.03
CA PHE A 142 3.55 20.06 11.34
C PHE A 142 2.39 19.27 11.99
N SER A 143 1.70 19.80 13.00
CA SER A 143 0.68 19.02 13.76
C SER A 143 -0.41 18.42 12.86
N LEU A 144 -0.81 19.13 11.79
CA LEU A 144 -1.79 18.64 10.83
C LEU A 144 -1.23 17.56 9.90
N ASP A 145 0.00 17.72 9.44
CA ASP A 145 0.70 16.74 8.60
C ASP A 145 0.92 15.43 9.36
N ASP A 146 1.35 15.52 10.62
CA ASP A 146 1.56 14.36 11.49
C ASP A 146 0.24 13.64 11.79
N PHE A 147 -0.84 14.39 12.04
CA PHE A 147 -2.16 13.79 12.21
C PHE A 147 -2.64 13.08 10.93
N LEU A 148 -2.49 13.73 9.78
CA LEU A 148 -2.82 13.14 8.47
C LEU A 148 -2.02 11.86 8.24
N ALA A 149 -0.71 11.88 8.47
CA ALA A 149 0.15 10.71 8.33
C ALA A 149 -0.27 9.59 9.28
N SER A 150 -0.57 9.91 10.54
CA SER A 150 -1.00 8.92 11.54
C SER A 150 -2.28 8.19 11.15
N CYS A 151 -3.25 8.90 10.56
CA CYS A 151 -4.51 8.31 10.17
C CYS A 151 -4.45 7.59 8.81
N ALA A 152 -3.76 8.19 7.84
CA ALA A 152 -3.71 7.68 6.47
C ALA A 152 -2.70 6.54 6.27
N THR A 153 -1.86 6.26 7.27
CA THR A 153 -0.95 5.11 7.24
C THR A 153 -1.74 3.81 7.15
N ARG A 154 -1.49 3.03 6.09
CA ARG A 154 -2.16 1.76 5.88
C ARG A 154 -1.58 0.65 6.76
N LEU A 155 -2.45 -0.22 7.30
CA LEU A 155 -1.99 -1.43 8.00
C LEU A 155 -1.20 -2.37 7.08
N VAL A 156 -1.62 -2.45 5.81
CA VAL A 156 -0.88 -3.14 4.74
C VAL A 156 -0.57 -2.13 3.64
N THR A 157 0.71 -1.81 3.52
CA THR A 157 1.20 -0.83 2.56
C THR A 157 1.47 -1.49 1.21
N GLU A 158 1.06 -0.88 0.11
CA GLU A 158 1.50 -1.32 -1.21
C GLU A 158 2.89 -0.76 -1.50
N MET A 159 3.80 -1.63 -1.95
CA MET A 159 5.14 -1.22 -2.35
C MET A 159 5.09 -0.51 -3.70
N THR A 160 5.69 0.67 -3.75
CA THR A 160 5.82 1.50 -4.94
C THR A 160 7.28 1.95 -5.06
N HIS A 161 7.69 2.41 -6.24
CA HIS A 161 9.02 2.98 -6.39
C HIS A 161 9.28 4.19 -5.48
N ARG A 162 8.22 4.89 -5.06
CA ARG A 162 8.31 6.07 -4.18
C ARG A 162 8.62 5.72 -2.73
N ASN A 163 8.01 4.65 -2.20
CA ASN A 163 8.18 4.25 -0.80
C ASN A 163 9.16 3.07 -0.62
N LYS A 164 9.70 2.50 -1.70
CA LYS A 164 10.65 1.38 -1.66
C LYS A 164 11.86 1.70 -0.78
N ALA A 165 12.46 2.88 -0.93
CA ALA A 165 13.62 3.29 -0.15
C ALA A 165 13.28 3.29 1.35
N ASP A 166 12.21 3.99 1.73
CA ASP A 166 11.74 4.06 3.13
C ASP A 166 11.46 2.68 3.73
N LEU A 167 10.85 1.76 2.96
CA LEU A 167 10.56 0.40 3.42
C LEU A 167 11.83 -0.44 3.59
N ILE A 168 12.84 -0.25 2.74
CA ILE A 168 14.11 -0.97 2.81
C ILE A 168 15.02 -0.40 3.90
N GLU A 169 15.04 0.91 4.10
CA GLU A 169 15.90 1.61 5.06
C GLU A 169 15.30 1.66 6.46
N SER A 170 13.99 1.41 6.61
CA SER A 170 13.34 1.33 7.92
C SER A 170 13.99 0.27 8.81
N GLU A 171 14.18 0.64 10.08
CA GLU A 171 14.62 -0.26 11.15
C GLU A 171 13.52 -1.25 11.59
N VAL A 172 12.27 -1.03 11.17
CA VAL A 172 11.13 -1.89 11.51
C VAL A 172 11.15 -3.11 10.60
N ASN A 173 10.93 -4.30 11.18
CA ASN A 173 10.81 -5.53 10.40
C ASN A 173 9.69 -5.42 9.36
N VAL A 174 9.85 -6.11 8.23
CA VAL A 174 8.90 -6.05 7.12
C VAL A 174 8.48 -7.45 6.70
N LEU A 175 7.18 -7.71 6.68
CA LEU A 175 6.60 -8.89 6.06
C LEU A 175 6.07 -8.50 4.68
N TYR A 176 6.70 -9.06 3.66
CA TYR A 176 6.29 -8.91 2.27
C TYR A 176 5.30 -10.01 1.89
N PHE A 177 4.23 -9.62 1.20
CA PHE A 177 3.31 -10.49 0.48
C PHE A 177 3.47 -10.22 -1.02
N PHE A 178 3.85 -11.25 -1.77
CA PHE A 178 4.11 -11.17 -3.19
C PHE A 178 2.98 -11.84 -3.97
N ASP A 179 2.34 -11.10 -4.87
CA ASP A 179 1.34 -11.63 -5.80
C ASP A 179 1.26 -10.77 -7.06
N PHE A 180 1.07 -11.37 -8.23
CA PHE A 180 0.87 -10.66 -9.51
C PHE A 180 -0.55 -10.10 -9.66
N ASN A 181 -1.51 -10.64 -8.93
CA ASN A 181 -2.90 -10.25 -9.01
C ASN A 181 -3.22 -9.16 -7.98
N LEU A 182 -3.66 -7.99 -8.46
CA LEU A 182 -4.03 -6.86 -7.62
C LEU A 182 -5.16 -7.21 -6.63
N ASP A 183 -6.24 -7.84 -7.11
CA ASP A 183 -7.38 -8.20 -6.27
C ASP A 183 -6.96 -9.13 -5.12
N ARG A 184 -6.03 -10.06 -5.35
CA ARG A 184 -5.48 -10.92 -4.28
C ARG A 184 -4.61 -10.15 -3.28
N ARG A 185 -3.84 -9.14 -3.73
CA ARG A 185 -3.11 -8.24 -2.81
C ARG A 185 -4.07 -7.43 -1.94
N GLU A 186 -5.17 -6.95 -2.51
CA GLU A 186 -6.20 -6.21 -1.78
C GLU A 186 -6.97 -7.11 -0.82
N GLN A 187 -7.34 -8.31 -1.24
CA GLN A 187 -7.95 -9.32 -0.36
C GLN A 187 -7.02 -9.73 0.77
N PHE A 188 -5.73 -9.91 0.51
CA PHE A 188 -4.74 -10.15 1.56
C PHE A 188 -4.72 -9.01 2.57
N ALA A 189 -4.68 -7.76 2.10
CA ALA A 189 -4.71 -6.58 2.96
C ALA A 189 -5.96 -6.53 3.85
N LEU A 190 -7.13 -6.88 3.31
CA LEU A 190 -8.39 -6.94 4.06
C LEU A 190 -8.40 -8.07 5.09
N HIS A 191 -7.96 -9.27 4.72
CA HIS A 191 -8.00 -10.43 5.60
C HIS A 191 -6.97 -10.38 6.73
N ILE A 192 -5.82 -9.72 6.52
CA ILE A 192 -4.73 -9.68 7.50
C ILE A 192 -4.85 -8.50 8.48
N LYS A 193 -5.86 -7.63 8.38
CA LYS A 193 -6.01 -6.41 9.20
C LYS A 193 -5.77 -6.63 10.69
N GLU A 194 -6.45 -7.63 11.27
CA GLU A 194 -6.34 -7.91 12.71
C GLU A 194 -4.93 -8.35 13.10
N THR A 195 -4.31 -9.20 12.29
CA THR A 195 -2.92 -9.62 12.46
C THR A 195 -1.97 -8.43 12.28
N ALA A 196 -2.17 -7.59 11.27
CA ALA A 196 -1.37 -6.39 11.03
C ALA A 196 -1.44 -5.43 12.22
N ARG A 197 -2.63 -5.19 12.76
CA ARG A 197 -2.84 -4.35 13.94
C ARG A 197 -2.12 -4.91 15.18
N LYS A 198 -2.18 -6.22 15.40
CA LYS A 198 -1.49 -6.91 16.50
C LYS A 198 0.03 -6.73 16.47
N TYR A 199 0.63 -6.59 15.28
CA TYR A 199 2.08 -6.46 15.12
C TYR A 199 2.55 -5.06 14.70
N ALA A 200 1.67 -4.06 14.57
CA ALA A 200 1.95 -2.75 13.96
C ALA A 200 3.18 -2.01 14.55
N GLN A 201 3.50 -2.24 15.82
CA GLN A 201 4.65 -1.62 16.50
C GLN A 201 6.01 -2.28 16.17
N ARG A 202 6.01 -3.49 15.62
CA ARG A 202 7.23 -4.31 15.42
C ARG A 202 7.40 -4.84 14.00
N LEU A 203 6.32 -4.82 13.22
CA LEU A 203 6.26 -5.41 11.89
C LEU A 203 5.36 -4.58 10.99
N ARG A 204 5.88 -4.19 9.83
CA ARG A 204 5.10 -3.60 8.73
C ARG A 204 4.71 -4.70 7.75
N PHE A 205 3.45 -4.66 7.29
CA PHE A 205 2.96 -5.56 6.25
C PHE A 205 2.99 -4.82 4.92
N VAL A 206 3.58 -5.45 3.91
CA VAL A 206 3.79 -4.84 2.60
C VAL A 206 3.32 -5.79 1.50
N ALA A 207 2.40 -5.33 0.66
CA ALA A 207 2.03 -6.04 -0.56
C ALA A 207 2.93 -5.58 -1.71
N VAL A 208 3.47 -6.52 -2.49
CA VAL A 208 4.43 -6.27 -3.55
C VAL A 208 3.93 -6.88 -4.85
N ASP A 209 4.01 -6.11 -5.93
CA ASP A 209 3.84 -6.60 -7.29
C ASP A 209 5.19 -7.11 -7.85
N PRO A 210 5.40 -8.43 -7.97
CA PRO A 210 6.71 -8.97 -8.37
C PRO A 210 7.21 -8.46 -9.74
N PRO A 211 6.37 -8.28 -10.78
CA PRO A 211 6.79 -7.67 -12.03
C PRO A 211 7.36 -6.24 -11.90
N ALA A 212 6.88 -5.43 -10.95
CA ALA A 212 7.41 -4.09 -10.68
C ALA A 212 8.77 -4.13 -9.95
N PHE A 213 9.07 -5.23 -9.25
CA PHE A 213 10.28 -5.42 -8.46
C PHE A 213 10.92 -6.81 -8.68
N PRO A 214 11.34 -7.13 -9.92
CA PRO A 214 11.71 -8.49 -10.31
C PRO A 214 12.97 -9.02 -9.62
N ASP A 215 13.80 -8.15 -9.08
CA ASP A 215 15.00 -8.50 -8.34
C ASP A 215 14.72 -8.98 -6.91
N MET A 216 13.58 -8.61 -6.31
CA MET A 216 13.29 -8.89 -4.91
C MET A 216 13.03 -10.36 -4.60
N PRO A 217 12.14 -11.09 -5.32
CA PRO A 217 11.85 -12.48 -4.99
C PRO A 217 13.10 -13.36 -5.00
N SER A 218 13.92 -13.24 -6.05
CA SER A 218 15.15 -14.04 -6.21
C SER A 218 16.19 -13.75 -5.12
N ARG A 219 16.36 -12.47 -4.71
CA ARG A 219 17.27 -12.10 -3.61
C ARG A 219 16.87 -12.71 -2.26
N ILE A 220 15.59 -13.04 -2.10
CA ILE A 220 15.01 -13.63 -0.89
C ILE A 220 14.87 -15.16 -1.01
N GLY A 221 15.31 -15.75 -2.13
CA GLY A 221 15.25 -17.20 -2.36
C GLY A 221 13.86 -17.71 -2.75
N LEU A 222 12.93 -16.83 -3.12
CA LEU A 222 11.62 -17.22 -3.63
C LEU A 222 11.71 -17.65 -5.10
N GLN A 223 11.00 -18.71 -5.46
CA GLN A 223 10.76 -19.02 -6.87
C GLN A 223 9.70 -18.08 -7.43
N TRP A 224 9.61 -17.96 -8.75
CA TRP A 224 8.55 -17.20 -9.44
C TRP A 224 7.20 -17.93 -9.40
N LYS A 225 6.71 -18.21 -8.20
CA LYS A 225 5.44 -18.89 -7.89
C LYS A 225 4.71 -18.09 -6.82
N PHE A 226 3.61 -17.47 -7.17
CA PHE A 226 2.89 -16.58 -6.25
C PHE A 226 1.45 -17.05 -6.06
N PRO A 227 0.85 -16.87 -4.87
CA PRO A 227 1.32 -16.01 -3.78
C PRO A 227 2.48 -16.57 -2.92
N ALA A 228 3.23 -15.67 -2.29
CA ALA A 228 4.31 -16.01 -1.34
C ALA A 228 4.48 -14.93 -0.28
N ILE A 229 5.03 -15.31 0.89
CA ILE A 229 5.42 -14.34 1.93
C ILE A 229 6.88 -14.47 2.32
N ALA A 230 7.48 -13.35 2.71
CA ALA A 230 8.81 -13.31 3.30
C ALA A 230 8.90 -12.29 4.43
N LEU A 231 9.65 -12.61 5.47
CA LEU A 231 9.96 -11.72 6.59
C LEU A 231 11.40 -11.26 6.47
N GLN A 232 11.58 -9.95 6.33
CA GLN A 232 12.87 -9.30 6.54
C GLN A 232 12.99 -8.88 8.00
N ASN A 233 13.84 -9.59 8.74
CA ASN A 233 14.19 -9.29 10.11
C ASN A 233 15.39 -8.33 10.12
N LYS A 234 15.12 -7.04 10.31
CA LYS A 234 16.11 -5.96 10.34
C LYS A 234 17.03 -6.08 11.55
N ASN A 235 16.48 -6.46 12.71
CA ASN A 235 17.26 -6.61 13.94
C ASN A 235 18.36 -7.67 13.80
N ALA A 236 18.08 -8.77 13.09
CA ALA A 236 19.04 -9.86 12.86
C ALA A 236 19.83 -9.71 11.55
N GLY A 237 19.43 -8.79 10.66
CA GLY A 237 19.96 -8.72 9.29
C GLY A 237 19.65 -9.96 8.44
N LEU A 238 18.59 -10.70 8.79
CA LEU A 238 18.23 -11.97 8.15
C LEU A 238 16.89 -11.87 7.43
N THR A 239 16.73 -12.66 6.36
CA THR A 239 15.46 -12.78 5.65
C THR A 239 15.01 -14.23 5.63
N TYR A 240 13.72 -14.45 5.88
CA TYR A 240 13.07 -15.75 5.90
C TYR A 240 11.94 -15.74 4.89
N HIS A 241 11.71 -16.85 4.20
CA HIS A 241 10.55 -17.00 3.32
C HIS A 241 9.72 -18.20 3.74
N SER A 242 8.42 -18.18 3.46
CA SER A 242 7.59 -19.36 3.65
C SER A 242 7.83 -20.37 2.53
N GLU A 243 7.35 -21.60 2.73
CA GLU A 243 7.00 -22.45 1.60
C GLU A 243 5.89 -21.76 0.78
N GLN A 244 5.98 -21.84 -0.55
CA GLN A 244 5.04 -21.16 -1.44
C GLN A 244 3.73 -21.95 -1.51
N SER A 245 2.61 -21.27 -1.30
CA SER A 245 1.27 -21.85 -1.15
C SER A 245 0.28 -21.04 -1.97
N GLU A 246 -0.72 -21.69 -2.56
CA GLU A 246 -1.80 -20.99 -3.28
C GLU A 246 -2.72 -20.18 -2.36
N SER A 247 -2.68 -20.45 -1.04
CA SER A 247 -3.50 -19.77 -0.04
C SER A 247 -2.65 -19.26 1.11
N ILE A 248 -2.61 -17.93 1.27
CA ILE A 248 -1.95 -17.22 2.36
C ILE A 248 -3.03 -16.60 3.26
N THR A 249 -3.45 -17.35 4.27
CA THR A 249 -4.47 -16.92 5.25
C THR A 249 -3.82 -16.23 6.45
N PRO A 250 -4.60 -15.53 7.30
CA PRO A 250 -4.09 -14.98 8.56
C PRO A 250 -3.41 -16.04 9.44
N GLY A 251 -4.01 -17.23 9.55
CA GLY A 251 -3.42 -18.35 10.29
C GLY A 251 -2.09 -18.84 9.69
N PHE A 252 -1.96 -18.83 8.36
CA PHE A 252 -0.70 -19.16 7.68
C PHE A 252 0.40 -18.15 8.06
N VAL A 253 0.08 -16.85 8.01
CA VAL A 253 1.01 -15.78 8.38
C VAL A 253 1.44 -15.88 9.85
N GLU A 254 0.50 -16.06 10.77
CA GLU A 254 0.82 -16.21 12.19
C GLU A 254 1.71 -17.44 12.46
N ASN A 255 1.43 -18.56 11.80
CA ASN A 255 2.22 -19.78 11.92
C ASN A 255 3.63 -19.60 11.34
N PHE A 256 3.77 -18.86 10.24
CA PHE A 256 5.07 -18.51 9.67
C PHE A 256 5.89 -17.65 10.64
N LEU A 257 5.30 -16.56 11.16
CA LEU A 257 5.96 -15.69 12.14
C LEU A 257 6.40 -16.46 13.39
N ARG A 258 5.55 -17.36 13.91
CA ARG A 258 5.88 -18.23 15.06
C ARG A 258 7.00 -19.21 14.73
N SER A 259 7.00 -19.78 13.52
CA SER A 259 8.02 -20.72 13.09
C SER A 259 9.39 -20.04 12.92
N VAL A 260 9.42 -18.80 12.42
CA VAL A 260 10.66 -18.00 12.40
C VAL A 260 11.13 -17.70 13.82
N ALA A 261 10.25 -17.23 14.70
CA ALA A 261 10.60 -16.90 16.09
C ALA A 261 11.10 -18.11 16.90
N SER A 262 10.67 -19.33 16.54
CA SER A 262 11.12 -20.58 17.17
C SER A 262 12.32 -21.24 16.47
N GLY A 263 12.88 -20.60 15.44
CA GLY A 263 14.05 -21.11 14.72
C GLY A 263 13.77 -22.30 13.79
N LYS A 264 12.51 -22.60 13.49
CA LYS A 264 12.12 -23.71 12.60
C LYS A 264 12.29 -23.38 11.12
N VAL A 265 12.33 -22.10 10.77
CA VAL A 265 12.55 -21.62 9.39
C VAL A 265 13.99 -21.15 9.27
N GLN A 266 14.72 -21.69 8.29
CA GLN A 266 16.07 -21.26 7.99
C GLN A 266 16.07 -19.95 7.19
N PRO A 267 17.07 -19.06 7.39
CA PRO A 267 17.21 -17.84 6.60
C PRO A 267 17.61 -18.15 5.15
N ALA A 268 17.18 -17.30 4.22
CA ALA A 268 17.39 -17.47 2.78
C ALA A 268 18.87 -17.55 2.36
N SER A 269 19.77 -16.90 3.11
CA SER A 269 21.22 -16.85 2.84
C SER A 269 22.01 -18.06 3.34
N GLN A 270 21.38 -19.06 3.97
CA GLN A 270 22.07 -20.30 4.40
C GLN A 270 22.02 -21.45 3.37
N LYS A 271 21.32 -21.34 2.24
CA LYS A 271 21.24 -22.40 1.21
C LYS A 271 22.33 -22.36 0.13
N HIS A 272 23.50 -21.80 0.44
CA HIS A 272 24.67 -21.87 -0.44
C HIS A 272 25.89 -22.26 0.40
N VAL A 273 25.95 -23.52 0.85
CA VAL A 273 27.11 -24.43 0.92
C VAL A 273 26.59 -25.74 1.53
N GLU A 274 26.00 -26.59 0.70
CA GLU A 274 26.16 -28.04 0.86
C GLU A 274 26.15 -28.56 -0.57
N ALA A 275 27.23 -28.26 -1.29
CA ALA A 275 27.54 -29.01 -2.49
C ALA A 275 27.84 -30.43 -2.01
N GLU A 276 27.14 -31.41 -2.56
CA GLU A 276 27.48 -32.82 -2.39
C GLU A 276 28.98 -33.01 -2.65
N PRO A 277 29.68 -33.87 -1.87
CA PRO A 277 31.10 -34.08 -2.07
C PRO A 277 31.31 -34.70 -3.46
N THR A 278 31.72 -33.88 -4.42
CA THR A 278 32.29 -34.36 -5.68
C THR A 278 33.69 -34.86 -5.37
N ASP A 279 33.78 -36.18 -5.25
CA ASP A 279 35.03 -36.93 -5.23
C ASP A 279 35.82 -36.62 -6.51
N GLY A 280 37.07 -36.16 -6.33
CA GLY A 280 38.08 -36.07 -7.38
C GLY A 280 38.11 -34.79 -8.24
N ALA A 281 38.89 -33.79 -7.81
CA ALA A 281 39.60 -32.91 -8.74
C ALA A 281 40.89 -32.38 -8.11
N GLU A 282 42.03 -32.72 -8.73
CA GLU A 282 43.40 -32.37 -8.34
C GLU A 282 43.64 -30.86 -8.23
N ALA A 283 44.45 -30.50 -7.23
CA ALA A 283 44.92 -29.13 -6.98
C ALA A 283 46.00 -28.73 -8.00
N ILE A 284 45.80 -27.61 -8.69
CA ILE A 284 46.85 -26.92 -9.44
C ILE A 284 47.50 -25.87 -8.51
N PRO A 285 48.83 -25.83 -8.33
CA PRO A 285 49.49 -24.85 -7.47
C PRO A 285 49.53 -23.46 -8.12
N VAL A 286 49.21 -22.42 -7.35
CA VAL A 286 49.37 -21.01 -7.75
C VAL A 286 50.80 -20.56 -7.46
N GLU A 287 51.56 -20.26 -8.50
CA GLU A 287 52.91 -19.68 -8.42
C GLU A 287 52.84 -18.16 -8.20
N LYS A 288 53.49 -17.67 -7.14
CA LYS A 288 53.64 -16.23 -6.83
C LYS A 288 54.79 -15.65 -7.65
N GLY A 289 54.50 -14.72 -8.57
CA GLY A 289 55.50 -13.90 -9.26
C GLY A 289 55.57 -12.47 -8.71
N ASP A 290 56.61 -12.18 -7.94
CA ASP A 290 57.04 -10.86 -7.49
C ASP A 290 57.88 -10.17 -8.58
N HIS A 291 57.45 -9.03 -9.13
CA HIS A 291 58.29 -8.22 -10.03
C HIS A 291 58.29 -6.73 -9.64
N ARG A 292 59.37 -6.36 -8.95
CA ARG A 292 59.95 -5.00 -8.88
C ARG A 292 60.37 -4.52 -10.28
N GLN A 293 59.76 -3.43 -10.72
CA GLN A 293 60.35 -2.18 -11.22
C GLN A 293 61.62 -2.26 -12.10
N LYS A 294 61.51 -1.80 -13.36
CA LYS A 294 62.58 -1.01 -14.00
C LYS A 294 62.03 -0.01 -15.03
N VAL A 295 62.54 1.20 -14.88
CA VAL A 295 62.38 2.44 -15.66
C VAL A 295 62.80 2.27 -17.11
N MET A 296 62.14 2.95 -18.04
CA MET A 296 62.76 3.61 -19.22
C MET A 296 61.83 4.74 -19.72
N HIS A 297 62.42 5.92 -19.90
CA HIS A 297 61.87 7.10 -20.58
C HIS A 297 61.57 6.81 -22.06
N ASP A 298 60.57 7.49 -22.64
CA ASP A 298 60.84 8.48 -23.71
C ASP A 298 59.59 9.29 -24.07
N GLU A 299 59.89 10.48 -24.60
CA GLU A 299 59.08 11.68 -24.83
C GLU A 299 58.03 11.55 -25.96
N LEU A 300 56.83 12.10 -25.72
CA LEU A 300 56.22 13.27 -26.41
C LEU A 300 54.78 13.49 -25.91
#